data_AF-A0A4Q2Y0C6-F1
#
_entry.id   AF-A0A4Q2Y0C6-F1
#
_cell.length_a   1.000
_cell.length_b   1.000
_cell.length_c   1.000
_cell.angle_alpha   90.00
_cell.angle_beta   90.00
_cell.angle_gamma   90.00
#
_symmetry.space_group_name_H-M   'P 1'
#
loop_
_entity.id
_entity.type
_entity.pdbx_description
1 polymer ?
#
loop_
_entity_poly.entity_id
_entity_poly.type
_entity_poly.pdbx_seq_one_letter_code
_entity_poly.pdbx_strand_id
1 'polypeptide(L)'
;MVWKTVDSAAERELLLTAWREKNPQRLLHFLRCMPPLSLPDQRRLEEEALMAWGAKELVPAFEFACRHHGEYQAADRLLREWLDRDLDTGLQLLTHHLLPESIRPGDPAELSWVLKDPAKVCAKLVTMRNALPSVRNTDQLWVGTMVGVRPDDQRRAFIGAAFQKWAGSDPTASTAFIQSLRGADASAALNGVCGSLPIPEAARLLETFPRPESVELAAPEFTKRWAETDFPAALKWCGENLPPAAGDGCLVRLGIELRNGLPVEDAALRQSLEDFPWWAWQRMIEPGLHNQELELHLRLLPLAPNDETLRNLAKA
;
A
#
# COMPACT_ATOMS: atom_id res chain seq x y z
N MET A 1 -11.94 -12.38 47.12
CA MET A 1 -11.81 -13.26 48.30
C MET A 1 -12.17 -14.73 48.00
N VAL A 2 -13.16 -15.01 47.15
CA VAL A 2 -13.63 -16.38 46.81
C VAL A 2 -12.60 -17.25 46.06
N TRP A 3 -11.71 -16.69 45.23
CA TRP A 3 -10.78 -17.51 44.44
C TRP A 3 -9.73 -18.27 45.28
N LYS A 4 -9.33 -17.71 46.42
CA LYS A 4 -8.33 -18.32 47.31
C LYS A 4 -8.89 -19.49 48.12
N THR A 5 -10.21 -19.67 48.14
CA THR A 5 -10.89 -20.72 48.92
C THR A 5 -11.37 -21.88 48.04
N VAL A 6 -10.97 -21.91 46.76
CA VAL A 6 -11.37 -22.92 45.80
C VAL A 6 -10.19 -23.85 45.54
N ASP A 7 -10.23 -25.00 46.19
CA ASP A 7 -9.10 -25.94 46.24
C ASP A 7 -9.07 -26.90 45.06
N SER A 8 -10.19 -27.13 44.38
CA SER A 8 -10.25 -28.03 43.23
C SER A 8 -10.19 -27.30 41.88
N ALA A 9 -9.53 -27.92 40.91
CA ALA A 9 -9.51 -27.44 39.52
C ALA A 9 -10.92 -27.40 38.90
N ALA A 10 -11.80 -28.34 39.29
CA ALA A 10 -13.17 -28.43 38.79
C ALA A 10 -14.03 -27.23 39.25
N GLU A 11 -13.90 -26.81 40.50
CA GLU A 11 -14.63 -25.64 41.00
C GLU A 11 -14.10 -24.33 40.42
N ARG A 12 -12.79 -24.24 40.14
CA ARG A 12 -12.22 -23.09 39.41
C ARG A 12 -12.78 -23.00 38.00
N GLU A 13 -12.89 -24.12 37.30
CA GLU A 13 -13.47 -24.15 35.95
C GLU A 13 -14.97 -23.79 35.96
N LEU A 14 -15.73 -24.26 36.95
CA LEU A 14 -17.12 -23.85 37.17
C LEU A 14 -17.28 -22.34 37.41
N LEU A 15 -16.40 -21.74 38.23
CA LEU A 15 -16.41 -20.31 38.49
C LEU A 15 -16.02 -19.49 37.27
N LEU A 16 -15.00 -19.93 36.53
CA LEU A 16 -14.60 -19.31 35.26
C LEU A 16 -15.75 -19.36 34.26
N THR A 17 -16.41 -20.51 34.11
CA THR A 17 -17.57 -20.68 33.23
C THR A 17 -18.72 -19.76 33.62
N ALA A 18 -19.07 -19.71 34.92
CA ALA A 18 -20.12 -18.83 35.42
C ALA A 18 -19.78 -17.34 35.22
N TRP A 19 -18.52 -16.96 35.32
CA TRP A 19 -18.07 -15.59 35.04
C TRP A 19 -18.02 -15.27 33.55
N ARG A 20 -17.62 -16.21 32.68
CA ARG A 20 -17.68 -16.08 31.21
C ARG A 20 -19.09 -15.72 30.77
N GLU A 21 -20.10 -16.42 31.27
CA GLU A 21 -21.50 -16.20 30.87
C GLU A 21 -22.10 -14.92 31.48
N LYS A 22 -21.87 -14.69 32.78
CA LYS A 22 -22.60 -13.64 33.51
C LYS A 22 -21.90 -12.28 33.45
N ASN A 23 -20.57 -12.23 33.56
CA ASN A 23 -19.81 -10.99 33.70
C ASN A 23 -18.39 -11.09 33.06
N PRO A 24 -18.28 -11.16 31.73
CA PRO A 24 -17.00 -11.36 31.06
C PRO A 24 -16.00 -10.22 31.28
N GLN A 25 -16.46 -8.98 31.52
CA GLN A 25 -15.58 -7.87 31.92
C GLN A 25 -14.87 -8.11 33.25
N ARG A 26 -15.59 -8.65 34.25
CA ARG A 26 -15.02 -8.95 35.56
C ARG A 26 -14.03 -10.11 35.48
N LEU A 27 -14.29 -11.08 34.60
CA LEU A 27 -13.35 -12.16 34.31
C LEU A 27 -12.05 -11.61 33.69
N LEU A 28 -12.15 -10.75 32.68
CA LEU A 28 -10.99 -10.09 32.07
C LEU A 28 -10.16 -9.28 33.06
N HIS A 29 -10.83 -8.45 33.86
CA HIS A 29 -10.16 -7.68 34.90
C HIS A 29 -9.49 -8.60 35.94
N PHE A 30 -10.16 -9.67 36.33
CA PHE A 30 -9.63 -10.65 37.27
C PHE A 30 -8.40 -11.40 36.73
N LEU A 31 -8.45 -11.91 35.49
CA LEU A 31 -7.34 -12.62 34.85
C LEU A 31 -6.08 -11.73 34.78
N ARG A 32 -6.26 -10.45 34.48
CA ARG A 32 -5.16 -9.46 34.40
C ARG A 32 -4.57 -9.08 35.76
N CYS A 33 -5.32 -9.23 36.84
CA CYS A 33 -4.85 -8.92 38.20
C CYS A 33 -4.26 -10.13 38.93
N MET A 34 -4.32 -11.33 38.35
CA MET A 34 -3.75 -12.55 38.92
C MET A 34 -2.25 -12.67 38.56
N PRO A 35 -1.42 -13.22 39.46
CA PRO A 35 -0.08 -13.64 39.07
C PRO A 35 -0.17 -14.69 37.95
N PRO A 36 0.80 -14.71 37.02
CA PRO A 36 0.70 -15.50 35.81
C PRO A 36 0.46 -16.97 36.14
N LEU A 37 -0.66 -17.51 35.66
CA LEU A 37 -0.86 -18.95 35.59
C LEU A 37 0.13 -19.52 34.54
N SER A 38 0.17 -20.84 34.33
CA SER A 38 0.83 -21.39 33.14
C SER A 38 0.37 -20.60 31.91
N LEU A 39 1.32 -19.92 31.25
CA LEU A 39 1.11 -18.97 30.14
C LEU A 39 0.09 -19.41 29.06
N PRO A 40 -0.06 -20.71 28.71
CA PRO A 40 -1.06 -21.13 27.72
C PRO A 40 -2.52 -20.97 28.18
N ASP A 41 -2.82 -21.22 29.45
CA ASP A 41 -4.20 -21.28 29.94
C ASP A 41 -4.77 -19.89 30.19
N GLN A 42 -3.94 -18.96 30.66
CA GLN A 42 -4.36 -17.58 30.92
C GLN A 42 -4.69 -16.84 29.62
N ARG A 43 -3.83 -16.97 28.60
CA ARG A 43 -4.05 -16.32 27.30
C ARG A 43 -5.34 -16.80 26.64
N ARG A 44 -5.56 -18.12 26.64
CA ARG A 44 -6.80 -18.71 26.13
C ARG A 44 -8.04 -18.18 26.86
N LEU A 45 -7.98 -18.08 28.19
CA LEU A 45 -9.09 -17.56 29.00
C LEU A 45 -9.34 -16.06 28.77
N GLU A 46 -8.29 -15.27 28.53
CA GLU A 46 -8.40 -13.86 28.17
C GLU A 46 -9.04 -13.68 26.79
N GLU A 47 -8.61 -14.47 25.81
CA GLU A 47 -9.21 -14.51 24.46
C GLU A 47 -10.70 -14.90 24.55
N GLU A 48 -11.04 -15.99 25.23
CA GLU A 48 -12.43 -16.44 25.40
C GLU A 48 -13.30 -15.38 26.13
N ALA A 49 -12.76 -14.70 27.14
CA ALA A 49 -13.46 -13.63 27.87
C ALA A 49 -13.67 -12.38 27.02
N LEU A 50 -12.69 -12.00 26.18
CA LEU A 50 -12.83 -10.92 25.20
C LEU A 50 -13.89 -11.26 24.16
N MET A 51 -13.91 -12.49 23.66
CA MET A 51 -14.92 -12.96 22.71
C MET A 51 -16.33 -12.86 23.32
N ALA A 52 -16.51 -13.39 24.53
CA ALA A 52 -17.79 -13.36 25.24
C ALA A 52 -18.25 -11.92 25.55
N TRP A 53 -17.33 -11.03 25.91
CA TRP A 53 -17.64 -9.62 26.13
C TRP A 53 -18.06 -8.90 24.85
N GLY A 54 -17.29 -9.07 23.77
CA GLY A 54 -17.60 -8.46 22.48
C GLY A 54 -18.94 -8.90 21.92
N ALA A 55 -19.27 -10.18 22.04
CA ALA A 55 -20.57 -10.72 21.61
C ALA A 55 -21.75 -10.18 22.45
N LYS A 56 -21.57 -10.00 23.76
CA LYS A 56 -22.65 -9.60 24.68
C LYS A 56 -22.91 -8.10 24.73
N GLU A 57 -21.86 -7.29 24.67
CA GLU A 57 -21.96 -5.85 24.92
C GLU A 57 -21.68 -5.04 23.64
N LEU A 58 -20.65 -5.42 22.87
CA LEU A 58 -20.18 -4.64 21.73
C LEU A 58 -21.08 -4.80 20.51
N VAL A 59 -21.47 -6.04 20.19
CA VAL A 59 -22.37 -6.34 19.06
C VAL A 59 -23.74 -5.67 19.25
N PRO A 60 -24.45 -5.81 20.39
CA PRO A 60 -25.72 -5.13 20.58
C PRO A 60 -25.62 -3.60 20.60
N ALA A 61 -24.56 -3.04 21.18
CA ALA A 61 -24.34 -1.59 21.16
C ALA A 61 -24.08 -1.07 19.73
N PHE A 62 -23.32 -1.81 18.94
CA PHE A 62 -23.06 -1.49 17.55
C PHE A 62 -24.33 -1.62 16.70
N GLU A 63 -25.12 -2.69 16.86
CA GLU A 63 -26.42 -2.85 16.20
C GLU A 63 -27.41 -1.76 16.60
N PHE A 64 -27.46 -1.39 17.89
CA PHE A 64 -28.30 -0.32 18.40
C PHE A 64 -27.95 1.02 17.77
N ALA A 65 -26.66 1.39 17.76
CA ALA A 65 -26.18 2.61 17.13
C ALA A 65 -26.40 2.62 15.61
N CYS A 66 -26.31 1.47 14.94
CA CYS A 66 -26.62 1.36 13.51
C CYS A 66 -28.11 1.54 13.22
N ARG A 67 -29.00 1.13 14.13
CA ARG A 67 -30.46 1.33 13.99
C ARG A 67 -30.89 2.77 14.30
N HIS A 68 -30.13 3.48 15.11
CA HIS A 68 -30.47 4.83 15.57
C HIS A 68 -29.46 5.81 14.97
N HIS A 69 -29.82 6.39 13.82
CA HIS A 69 -29.01 7.20 12.91
C HIS A 69 -28.19 8.38 13.52
N GLY A 70 -28.21 8.60 14.83
CA GLY A 70 -27.48 9.67 15.53
C GLY A 70 -26.31 9.23 16.41
N GLU A 71 -26.09 7.93 16.67
CA GLU A 71 -25.08 7.48 17.65
C GLU A 71 -23.82 6.83 17.04
N TYR A 72 -23.58 7.02 15.75
CA TYR A 72 -22.42 6.46 15.05
C TYR A 72 -21.07 6.88 15.66
N GLN A 73 -20.97 8.10 16.20
CA GLN A 73 -19.72 8.56 16.84
C GLN A 73 -19.42 7.82 18.14
N ALA A 74 -20.45 7.33 18.85
CA ALA A 74 -20.27 6.53 20.06
C ALA A 74 -19.85 5.10 19.70
N ALA A 75 -20.47 4.51 18.68
CA ALA A 75 -20.11 3.18 18.19
C ALA A 75 -18.70 3.15 17.55
N ASP A 76 -18.35 4.15 16.74
CA ASP A 76 -17.01 4.30 16.16
C ASP A 76 -15.95 4.49 17.25
N ARG A 77 -16.24 5.31 18.27
CA ARG A 77 -15.33 5.48 19.41
C ARG A 77 -15.12 4.17 20.17
N LEU A 78 -16.19 3.44 20.48
CA LEU A 78 -16.11 2.15 21.17
C LEU A 78 -15.37 1.10 20.33
N LEU A 79 -15.58 1.08 19.01
CA LEU A 79 -14.90 0.19 18.09
C LEU A 79 -13.39 0.50 18.03
N ARG A 80 -13.01 1.78 17.95
CA ARG A 80 -11.60 2.21 17.96
C ARG A 80 -10.91 1.94 19.29
N GLU A 81 -11.54 2.32 20.40
CA GLU A 81 -11.02 2.04 21.74
C GLU A 81 -10.80 0.54 21.99
N TRP A 82 -11.57 -0.31 21.31
CA TRP A 82 -11.43 -1.74 21.40
C TRP A 82 -10.39 -2.32 20.44
N LEU A 83 -10.37 -1.90 19.18
CA LEU A 83 -9.35 -2.31 18.19
C LEU A 83 -7.94 -1.86 18.59
N ASP A 84 -7.80 -0.71 19.24
CA ASP A 84 -6.53 -0.25 19.81
C ASP A 84 -6.05 -1.12 20.98
N ARG A 85 -6.95 -1.83 21.66
CA ARG A 85 -6.62 -2.67 22.82
C ARG A 85 -6.21 -4.09 22.43
N ASP A 86 -6.84 -4.66 21.42
CA ASP A 86 -6.51 -6.00 20.90
C ASP A 86 -7.08 -6.16 19.49
N LEU A 87 -6.28 -5.77 18.49
CA LEU A 87 -6.67 -5.75 17.09
C LEU A 87 -7.04 -7.16 16.61
N ASP A 88 -6.26 -8.19 16.91
CA ASP A 88 -6.48 -9.52 16.35
C ASP A 88 -7.77 -10.18 16.87
N THR A 89 -8.02 -10.12 18.17
CA THR A 89 -9.29 -10.59 18.78
C THR A 89 -10.47 -9.72 18.33
N GLY A 90 -10.20 -8.42 18.23
CA GLY A 90 -11.00 -7.38 17.61
C GLY A 90 -11.72 -7.84 16.35
N LEU A 91 -10.88 -8.37 15.50
CA LEU A 91 -11.17 -8.72 14.13
C LEU A 91 -11.82 -10.09 13.97
N GLN A 92 -11.53 -11.04 14.86
CA GLN A 92 -12.15 -12.36 14.86
C GLN A 92 -13.64 -12.32 15.25
N LEU A 93 -14.05 -11.47 16.21
CA LEU A 93 -15.46 -11.34 16.61
C LEU A 93 -16.35 -10.73 15.54
N LEU A 94 -15.88 -9.66 14.89
CA LEU A 94 -16.61 -9.02 13.79
C LEU A 94 -16.85 -10.04 12.66
N THR A 95 -15.97 -11.02 12.53
CA THR A 95 -16.06 -12.11 11.55
C THR A 95 -17.12 -13.15 11.92
N HIS A 96 -17.20 -13.55 13.19
CA HIS A 96 -18.09 -14.64 13.63
C HIS A 96 -19.54 -14.21 13.87
N HIS A 97 -19.80 -12.95 14.24
CA HIS A 97 -21.13 -12.55 14.69
C HIS A 97 -21.88 -11.57 13.78
N LEU A 98 -21.20 -10.86 12.87
CA LEU A 98 -21.82 -9.78 12.08
C LEU A 98 -22.03 -10.13 10.59
N LEU A 99 -21.77 -11.38 10.18
CA LEU A 99 -21.90 -11.81 8.78
C LEU A 99 -23.14 -12.71 8.57
N PRO A 100 -24.08 -12.35 7.68
CA PRO A 100 -25.15 -13.26 7.26
C PRO A 100 -24.63 -14.28 6.23
N GLU A 101 -25.10 -15.53 6.30
CA GLU A 101 -24.77 -16.63 5.36
C GLU A 101 -25.29 -16.45 3.92
N SER A 102 -26.07 -15.41 3.61
CA SER A 102 -26.98 -15.40 2.44
C SER A 102 -26.56 -14.60 1.19
N ILE A 103 -25.30 -14.19 1.01
CA ILE A 103 -24.93 -13.30 -0.12
C ILE A 103 -24.08 -14.05 -1.17
N ARG A 104 -24.70 -14.42 -2.31
CA ARG A 104 -24.02 -14.80 -3.57
C ARG A 104 -24.19 -13.68 -4.61
N PRO A 105 -23.18 -13.30 -5.41
CA PRO A 105 -23.25 -12.12 -6.27
C PRO A 105 -23.75 -12.43 -7.70
N GLY A 106 -24.63 -11.58 -8.25
CA GLY A 106 -25.12 -11.75 -9.63
C GLY A 106 -25.86 -10.58 -10.32
N ASP A 107 -26.06 -9.39 -9.71
CA ASP A 107 -26.81 -8.31 -10.39
C ASP A 107 -26.20 -6.89 -10.22
N PRO A 108 -25.84 -6.19 -11.32
CA PRO A 108 -25.38 -4.80 -11.31
C PRO A 108 -26.38 -3.77 -10.74
N ALA A 109 -27.68 -4.08 -10.65
CA ALA A 109 -28.69 -3.18 -10.08
C ALA A 109 -28.54 -2.96 -8.56
N GLU A 110 -27.80 -3.83 -7.85
CA GLU A 110 -27.58 -3.73 -6.41
C GLU A 110 -26.54 -2.65 -6.01
N LEU A 111 -25.90 -1.95 -6.94
CA LEU A 111 -24.87 -0.96 -6.56
C LEU A 111 -25.42 0.42 -6.16
N SER A 112 -26.71 0.70 -6.40
CA SER A 112 -27.30 2.02 -6.10
C SER A 112 -27.60 2.26 -4.60
N TRP A 113 -27.69 1.21 -3.79
CA TRP A 113 -27.91 1.33 -2.34
C TRP A 113 -26.60 1.49 -1.55
N VAL A 114 -25.45 1.20 -2.17
CA VAL A 114 -24.10 1.28 -1.57
C VAL A 114 -23.75 2.70 -1.12
N LEU A 115 -24.39 3.73 -1.70
CA LEU A 115 -24.24 5.12 -1.29
C LEU A 115 -25.21 5.56 -0.17
N LYS A 116 -26.12 4.70 0.28
CA LYS A 116 -27.21 5.07 1.22
C LYS A 116 -27.06 4.47 2.62
N ASP A 117 -26.17 3.50 2.83
CA ASP A 117 -26.09 2.78 4.11
C ASP A 117 -24.64 2.43 4.51
N PRO A 118 -23.97 3.30 5.30
CA PRO A 118 -22.58 3.14 5.72
C PRO A 118 -22.34 1.89 6.60
N ALA A 119 -23.36 1.39 7.30
CA ALA A 119 -23.23 0.24 8.20
C ALA A 119 -22.97 -1.07 7.43
N LYS A 120 -23.59 -1.20 6.26
CA LYS A 120 -23.37 -2.34 5.35
C LYS A 120 -22.02 -2.29 4.63
N VAL A 121 -21.47 -1.10 4.46
CA VAL A 121 -20.11 -0.90 3.92
C VAL A 121 -19.08 -1.42 4.92
N CYS A 122 -19.17 -1.07 6.21
CA CYS A 122 -18.26 -1.58 7.24
C CYS A 122 -18.34 -3.11 7.41
N ALA A 123 -19.55 -3.69 7.42
CA ALA A 123 -19.73 -5.13 7.52
C ALA A 123 -19.14 -5.87 6.31
N LYS A 124 -19.32 -5.35 5.10
CA LYS A 124 -18.77 -5.92 3.86
C LYS A 124 -17.25 -5.74 3.77
N LEU A 125 -16.71 -4.62 4.24
CA LEU A 125 -15.26 -4.43 4.35
C LEU A 125 -14.66 -5.56 5.21
N VAL A 126 -15.19 -5.82 6.40
CA VAL A 126 -14.73 -6.92 7.28
C VAL A 126 -14.88 -8.31 6.60
N THR A 127 -15.96 -8.58 5.86
CA THR A 127 -16.11 -9.82 5.06
C THR A 127 -14.98 -9.98 4.04
N MET A 128 -14.67 -8.91 3.32
CA MET A 128 -13.68 -8.91 2.23
C MET A 128 -12.25 -9.07 2.74
N ARG A 129 -11.98 -8.66 3.98
CA ARG A 129 -10.68 -8.85 4.61
C ARG A 129 -10.38 -10.33 4.92
N ASN A 130 -11.37 -11.20 5.04
CA ASN A 130 -11.12 -12.59 5.47
C ASN A 130 -11.23 -13.61 4.34
N ALA A 131 -11.63 -13.21 3.12
CA ALA A 131 -11.65 -14.07 1.94
C ALA A 131 -10.29 -14.09 1.19
N LEU A 132 -9.21 -13.74 1.89
CA LEU A 132 -7.97 -13.17 1.36
C LEU A 132 -7.06 -14.12 0.52
N PRO A 133 -7.29 -15.44 0.42
CA PRO A 133 -6.66 -16.23 -0.64
C PRO A 133 -7.44 -16.29 -1.97
N SER A 134 -8.74 -15.94 -2.01
CA SER A 134 -9.60 -16.25 -3.17
C SER A 134 -10.32 -15.07 -3.83
N VAL A 135 -10.30 -13.87 -3.24
CA VAL A 135 -10.91 -12.69 -3.88
C VAL A 135 -9.93 -12.07 -4.87
N ARG A 136 -10.10 -12.45 -6.14
CA ARG A 136 -9.37 -11.91 -7.30
C ARG A 136 -9.73 -10.45 -7.65
N ASN A 137 -10.69 -9.83 -6.95
CA ASN A 137 -11.14 -8.46 -7.20
C ASN A 137 -11.08 -7.64 -5.91
N THR A 138 -9.98 -6.92 -5.70
CA THR A 138 -9.82 -5.99 -4.59
C THR A 138 -10.68 -4.76 -4.87
N ASP A 139 -11.79 -4.57 -4.12
CA ASP A 139 -12.71 -3.46 -4.36
C ASP A 139 -12.09 -2.08 -4.07
N GLN A 140 -12.39 -1.14 -4.95
CA GLN A 140 -12.07 0.30 -4.91
C GLN A 140 -12.35 0.98 -3.56
N LEU A 141 -13.37 0.50 -2.84
CA LEU A 141 -13.82 1.06 -1.57
C LEU A 141 -12.79 0.90 -0.44
N TRP A 142 -12.03 -0.20 -0.44
CA TRP A 142 -11.01 -0.47 0.59
C TRP A 142 -9.85 0.52 0.56
N VAL A 143 -9.42 0.90 -0.65
CA VAL A 143 -8.39 1.92 -0.83
C VAL A 143 -8.91 3.25 -0.29
N GLY A 144 -10.13 3.65 -0.66
CA GLY A 144 -10.73 4.91 -0.21
C GLY A 144 -10.80 5.05 1.32
N THR A 145 -11.17 3.99 2.05
CA THR A 145 -11.27 4.03 3.52
C THR A 145 -9.90 4.06 4.19
N MET A 146 -8.91 3.33 3.69
CA MET A 146 -7.57 3.23 4.30
C MET A 146 -6.69 4.47 4.05
N VAL A 147 -6.96 5.22 2.97
CA VAL A 147 -6.29 6.48 2.64
C VAL A 147 -6.49 7.54 3.73
N GLY A 148 -7.64 7.55 4.42
CA GLY A 148 -7.95 8.60 5.40
C GLY A 148 -7.29 8.48 6.78
N VAL A 149 -6.65 7.35 7.12
CA VAL A 149 -6.32 7.00 8.52
C VAL A 149 -4.82 6.90 8.81
N ARG A 150 -3.96 6.93 7.78
CA ARG A 150 -2.51 6.68 7.92
C ARG A 150 -1.67 7.95 7.78
N PRO A 151 -0.48 8.02 8.42
CA PRO A 151 0.55 8.99 8.08
C PRO A 151 0.87 8.95 6.59
N ASP A 152 1.21 10.09 5.99
CA ASP A 152 1.37 10.26 4.54
C ASP A 152 2.30 9.22 3.90
N ASP A 153 3.40 8.86 4.54
CA ASP A 153 4.36 7.88 4.01
C ASP A 153 3.79 6.46 4.01
N GLN A 154 3.19 6.05 5.13
CA GLN A 154 2.56 4.73 5.26
C GLN A 154 1.35 4.59 4.35
N ARG A 155 0.62 5.69 4.14
CA ARG A 155 -0.48 5.76 3.19
C ARG A 155 0.02 5.50 1.78
N ARG A 156 1.03 6.23 1.32
CA ARG A 156 1.60 6.10 -0.03
C ARG A 156 2.17 4.70 -0.28
N ALA A 157 2.90 4.16 0.68
CA ALA A 157 3.42 2.79 0.59
C ALA A 157 2.28 1.76 0.47
N PHE A 158 1.20 1.93 1.26
CA PHE A 158 0.03 1.06 1.18
C PHE A 158 -0.68 1.17 -0.17
N ILE A 159 -0.91 2.39 -0.66
CA ILE A 159 -1.50 2.62 -1.98
C ILE A 159 -0.67 1.92 -3.05
N GLY A 160 0.64 2.15 -3.11
CA GLY A 160 1.51 1.52 -4.10
C GLY A 160 1.40 -0.02 -4.08
N ALA A 161 1.47 -0.62 -2.90
CA ALA A 161 1.34 -2.08 -2.75
C ALA A 161 -0.04 -2.61 -3.16
N ALA A 162 -1.12 -1.90 -2.81
CA ALA A 162 -2.49 -2.28 -3.18
C ALA A 162 -2.67 -2.24 -4.71
N PHE A 163 -2.18 -1.19 -5.36
CA PHE A 163 -2.27 -1.03 -6.81
C PHE A 163 -1.37 -2.00 -7.57
N GLN A 164 -0.20 -2.35 -7.03
CA GLN A 164 0.64 -3.40 -7.59
C GLN A 164 -0.08 -4.75 -7.61
N LYS A 165 -0.76 -5.11 -6.52
CA LYS A 165 -1.55 -6.34 -6.46
C LYS A 165 -2.78 -6.29 -7.36
N TRP A 166 -3.49 -5.16 -7.37
CA TRP A 166 -4.70 -5.01 -8.16
C TRP A 166 -4.44 -4.99 -9.66
N ALA A 167 -3.42 -4.28 -10.14
CA ALA A 167 -3.07 -4.31 -11.56
C ALA A 167 -2.57 -5.67 -12.03
N GLY A 168 -2.05 -6.51 -11.13
CA GLY A 168 -1.76 -7.91 -11.44
C GLY A 168 -3.00 -8.77 -11.74
N SER A 169 -4.20 -8.36 -11.30
CA SER A 169 -5.45 -9.06 -11.59
C SER A 169 -6.35 -8.36 -12.61
N ASP A 170 -6.43 -7.02 -12.54
CA ASP A 170 -7.22 -6.18 -13.45
C ASP A 170 -6.50 -4.84 -13.70
N PRO A 171 -5.56 -4.80 -14.67
CA PRO A 171 -4.80 -3.60 -14.97
C PRO A 171 -5.67 -2.48 -15.54
N THR A 172 -6.75 -2.81 -16.26
CA THR A 172 -7.65 -1.81 -16.86
C THR A 172 -8.44 -1.07 -15.78
N ALA A 173 -9.09 -1.78 -14.86
CA ALA A 173 -9.83 -1.16 -13.77
C ALA A 173 -8.92 -0.39 -12.80
N SER A 174 -7.74 -0.94 -12.52
CA SER A 174 -6.71 -0.31 -11.70
C SER A 174 -6.30 1.05 -12.28
N THR A 175 -5.91 1.08 -13.57
CA THR A 175 -5.57 2.33 -14.28
C THR A 175 -6.71 3.34 -14.29
N ALA A 176 -7.94 2.90 -14.58
CA ALA A 176 -9.11 3.79 -14.58
C ALA A 176 -9.31 4.45 -13.21
N PHE A 177 -9.03 3.73 -12.12
CA PHE A 177 -9.15 4.28 -10.77
C PHE A 177 -7.98 5.21 -10.40
N ILE A 178 -6.75 4.98 -10.84
CA ILE A 178 -5.65 5.94 -10.60
C ILE A 178 -6.05 7.34 -11.12
N GLN A 179 -6.79 7.40 -12.22
CA GLN A 179 -7.30 8.66 -12.75
C GLN A 179 -8.27 9.38 -11.80
N SER A 180 -8.85 8.74 -10.79
CA SER A 180 -9.64 9.42 -9.75
C SER A 180 -8.79 9.96 -8.59
N LEU A 181 -7.57 9.45 -8.38
CA LEU A 181 -6.64 9.91 -7.34
C LEU A 181 -5.99 11.26 -7.71
N ARG A 182 -5.32 11.96 -6.79
CA ARG A 182 -4.61 13.22 -7.08
C ARG A 182 -3.26 13.27 -6.38
N GLY A 183 -2.35 14.10 -6.90
CA GLY A 183 -1.06 14.39 -6.29
C GLY A 183 -0.22 13.15 -5.98
N ALA A 184 0.33 13.10 -4.77
CA ALA A 184 1.24 12.04 -4.34
C ALA A 184 0.58 10.65 -4.27
N ASP A 185 -0.73 10.59 -4.00
CA ASP A 185 -1.46 9.31 -3.95
C ASP A 185 -1.64 8.74 -5.37
N ALA A 186 -1.94 9.58 -6.36
CA ALA A 186 -1.98 9.15 -7.77
C ALA A 186 -0.62 8.65 -8.23
N SER A 187 0.45 9.34 -7.84
CA SER A 187 1.83 8.97 -8.17
C SER A 187 2.24 7.63 -7.54
N ALA A 188 1.89 7.42 -6.26
CA ALA A 188 2.14 6.16 -5.56
C ALA A 188 1.37 4.98 -6.19
N ALA A 189 0.10 5.19 -6.55
CA ALA A 189 -0.70 4.19 -7.24
C ALA A 189 -0.16 3.87 -8.63
N LEU A 190 0.21 4.90 -9.40
CA LEU A 190 0.82 4.77 -10.73
C LEU A 190 2.13 3.98 -10.68
N ASN A 191 2.98 4.24 -9.69
CA ASN A 191 4.18 3.44 -9.43
C ASN A 191 3.86 1.98 -9.13
N GLY A 192 2.86 1.72 -8.29
CA GLY A 192 2.39 0.36 -8.01
C GLY A 192 1.96 -0.38 -9.27
N VAL A 193 1.13 0.25 -10.11
CA VAL A 193 0.66 -0.34 -11.37
C VAL A 193 1.81 -0.57 -12.34
N CYS A 194 2.65 0.44 -12.58
CA CYS A 194 3.81 0.30 -13.46
C CYS A 194 4.74 -0.82 -12.99
N GLY A 195 4.92 -0.98 -11.68
CA GLY A 195 5.70 -2.07 -11.08
C GLY A 195 5.13 -3.48 -11.34
N SER A 196 3.83 -3.60 -11.60
CA SER A 196 3.16 -4.87 -11.91
C SER A 196 3.05 -5.17 -13.41
N LEU A 197 3.10 -4.14 -14.26
CA LEU A 197 2.97 -4.28 -15.70
C LEU A 197 4.31 -4.62 -16.38
N PRO A 198 4.28 -5.32 -17.54
CA PRO A 198 5.42 -5.41 -18.43
C PRO A 198 5.92 -4.02 -18.84
N ILE A 199 7.23 -3.88 -19.04
CA ILE A 199 7.87 -2.59 -19.34
C ILE A 199 7.19 -1.83 -20.50
N PRO A 200 6.92 -2.45 -21.67
CA PRO A 200 6.28 -1.72 -22.79
C PRO A 200 4.84 -1.27 -22.50
N GLU A 201 4.14 -1.93 -21.59
CA GLU A 201 2.77 -1.55 -21.18
C GLU A 201 2.81 -0.43 -20.15
N ALA A 202 3.70 -0.49 -19.18
CA ALA A 202 3.94 0.57 -18.20
C ALA A 202 4.42 1.88 -18.87
N ALA A 203 5.31 1.78 -19.86
CA ALA A 203 5.78 2.93 -20.64
C ALA A 203 4.62 3.65 -21.34
N ARG A 204 3.79 2.89 -22.08
CA ARG A 204 2.59 3.43 -22.75
C ARG A 204 1.56 4.02 -21.78
N LEU A 205 1.42 3.42 -20.60
CA LEU A 205 0.57 3.98 -19.55
C LEU A 205 1.08 5.36 -19.11
N LEU A 206 2.38 5.50 -18.83
CA LEU A 206 2.98 6.77 -18.41
C LEU A 206 2.91 7.85 -19.51
N GLU A 207 3.11 7.48 -20.77
CA GLU A 207 3.00 8.38 -21.92
C GLU A 207 1.59 8.96 -22.11
N THR A 208 0.57 8.14 -21.85
CA THR A 208 -0.84 8.49 -22.08
C THR A 208 -1.56 8.95 -20.82
N PHE A 209 -0.88 8.97 -19.67
CA PHE A 209 -1.50 9.32 -18.40
C PHE A 209 -1.85 10.82 -18.39
N PRO A 210 -3.12 11.21 -18.13
CA PRO A 210 -3.59 12.58 -18.34
C PRO A 210 -3.09 13.60 -17.29
N ARG A 211 -2.14 13.23 -16.43
CA ARG A 211 -1.62 14.05 -15.33
C ARG A 211 -0.10 14.08 -15.33
N PRO A 212 0.52 15.07 -15.98
CA PRO A 212 1.97 15.14 -16.11
C PRO A 212 2.68 15.18 -14.76
N GLU A 213 2.09 15.78 -13.73
CA GLU A 213 2.66 15.85 -12.38
C GLU A 213 2.75 14.47 -11.70
N SER A 214 1.83 13.56 -12.01
CA SER A 214 1.89 12.18 -11.49
C SER A 214 2.93 11.35 -12.25
N VAL A 215 3.08 11.61 -13.55
CA VAL A 215 4.10 10.98 -14.40
C VAL A 215 5.50 11.43 -13.98
N GLU A 216 5.70 12.72 -13.71
CA GLU A 216 6.98 13.28 -13.25
C GLU A 216 7.50 12.59 -11.98
N LEU A 217 6.61 12.24 -11.06
CA LEU A 217 6.97 11.54 -9.82
C LEU A 217 7.12 10.02 -9.98
N ALA A 218 6.43 9.41 -10.94
CA ALA A 218 6.44 7.96 -11.14
C ALA A 218 7.51 7.48 -12.13
N ALA A 219 7.74 8.25 -13.19
CA ALA A 219 8.61 7.88 -14.29
C ALA A 219 10.08 7.62 -13.86
N PRO A 220 10.69 8.35 -12.90
CA PRO A 220 12.06 8.07 -12.49
C PRO A 220 12.25 6.66 -11.88
N GLU A 221 11.32 6.23 -11.01
CA GLU A 221 11.39 4.89 -10.39
C GLU A 221 11.11 3.79 -11.41
N PHE A 222 10.18 4.02 -12.34
CA PHE A 222 9.95 3.10 -13.47
C PHE A 222 11.19 2.99 -14.38
N THR A 223 11.80 4.12 -14.72
CA THR A 223 12.99 4.21 -15.57
C THR A 223 14.15 3.44 -14.96
N LYS A 224 14.37 3.60 -13.66
CA LYS A 224 15.39 2.83 -12.94
C LYS A 224 15.23 1.32 -13.17
N ARG A 225 14.02 0.79 -12.98
CA ARG A 225 13.73 -0.63 -13.18
C ARG A 225 13.90 -1.04 -14.65
N TRP A 226 13.50 -0.20 -15.60
CA TRP A 226 13.70 -0.50 -17.02
C TRP A 226 15.20 -0.57 -17.33
N ALA A 227 15.97 0.39 -16.84
CA ALA A 227 17.41 0.49 -17.05
C ALA A 227 18.21 -0.72 -16.55
N GLU A 228 17.73 -1.41 -15.52
CA GLU A 228 18.30 -2.68 -15.04
C GLU A 228 18.22 -3.81 -16.08
N THR A 229 17.31 -3.71 -17.04
CA THR A 229 17.07 -4.73 -18.09
C THR A 229 17.48 -4.28 -19.49
N ASP A 230 17.26 -3.01 -19.82
CA ASP A 230 17.52 -2.43 -21.13
C ASP A 230 17.73 -0.91 -20.98
N PHE A 231 18.95 -0.54 -20.61
CA PHE A 231 19.35 0.85 -20.44
C PHE A 231 19.18 1.68 -21.72
N PRO A 232 19.64 1.23 -22.91
CA PRO A 232 19.40 1.96 -24.16
C PRO A 232 17.94 2.33 -24.42
N ALA A 233 17.02 1.38 -24.24
CA ALA A 233 15.60 1.64 -24.46
C ALA A 233 15.03 2.59 -23.41
N ALA A 234 15.40 2.44 -22.13
CA ALA A 234 15.00 3.35 -21.07
C ALA A 234 15.48 4.78 -21.37
N LEU A 235 16.75 4.94 -21.74
CA LEU A 235 17.36 6.23 -22.10
C LEU A 235 16.60 6.90 -23.25
N LYS A 236 16.38 6.17 -24.33
CA LYS A 236 15.62 6.66 -25.49
C LYS A 236 14.22 7.11 -25.11
N TRP A 237 13.51 6.28 -24.35
CA TRP A 237 12.15 6.58 -23.89
C TRP A 237 12.08 7.87 -23.06
N CYS A 238 13.03 8.08 -22.15
CA CYS A 238 13.09 9.29 -21.33
C CYS A 238 13.27 10.57 -22.17
N GLY A 239 14.05 10.50 -23.24
CA GLY A 239 14.34 11.64 -24.11
C GLY A 239 13.26 11.93 -25.15
N GLU A 240 12.53 10.91 -25.62
CA GLU A 240 11.63 11.04 -26.79
C GLU A 240 10.14 10.98 -26.44
N ASN A 241 9.76 10.26 -25.38
CA ASN A 241 8.36 9.89 -25.15
C ASN A 241 7.71 10.60 -23.96
N LEU A 242 8.50 11.18 -23.05
CA LEU A 242 7.98 11.82 -21.85
C LEU A 242 7.81 13.35 -22.01
N PRO A 243 6.85 13.95 -21.28
CA PRO A 243 6.82 15.41 -21.10
C PRO A 243 8.16 15.91 -20.53
N PRO A 244 8.64 17.11 -20.90
CA PRO A 244 9.99 17.57 -20.54
C PRO A 244 10.34 17.42 -19.06
N ALA A 245 9.46 17.81 -18.13
CA ALA A 245 9.72 17.70 -16.69
C ALA A 245 9.92 16.23 -16.22
N ALA A 246 9.10 15.31 -16.74
CA ALA A 246 9.24 13.90 -16.43
C ALA A 246 10.48 13.28 -17.10
N GLY A 247 10.75 13.64 -18.36
CA GLY A 247 11.95 13.24 -19.08
C GLY A 247 13.22 13.63 -18.33
N ASP A 248 13.26 14.85 -17.80
CA ASP A 248 14.41 15.37 -17.06
C ASP A 248 14.66 14.60 -15.78
N GLY A 249 13.62 14.37 -14.97
CA GLY A 249 13.73 13.54 -13.78
C GLY A 249 14.22 12.12 -14.07
N CYS A 250 13.83 11.55 -15.22
CA CYS A 250 14.28 10.23 -15.63
C CYS A 250 15.73 10.22 -16.13
N LEU A 251 16.13 11.21 -16.94
CA LEU A 251 17.52 11.35 -17.41
C LEU A 251 18.47 11.52 -16.23
N VAL A 252 18.12 12.38 -15.26
CA VAL A 252 18.86 12.52 -14.01
C VAL A 252 19.00 11.18 -13.30
N ARG A 253 17.90 10.41 -13.21
CA ARG A 253 17.95 9.10 -12.57
C ARG A 253 18.87 8.12 -13.30
N LEU A 254 18.83 8.09 -14.63
CA LEU A 254 19.72 7.27 -15.45
C LEU A 254 21.19 7.66 -15.28
N GLY A 255 21.49 8.96 -15.15
CA GLY A 255 22.83 9.45 -14.86
C GLY A 255 23.37 8.93 -13.52
N ILE A 256 22.51 8.88 -12.50
CA ILE A 256 22.85 8.30 -11.19
C ILE A 256 23.12 6.80 -11.31
N GLU A 257 22.28 6.05 -12.02
CA GLU A 257 22.48 4.60 -12.20
C GLU A 257 23.75 4.31 -13.01
N LEU A 258 24.05 5.12 -14.03
CA LEU A 258 25.28 4.99 -14.82
C LEU A 258 26.52 5.16 -13.94
N ARG A 259 26.52 6.17 -13.06
CA ARG A 259 27.59 6.41 -12.08
C ARG A 259 27.73 5.28 -11.06
N ASN A 260 26.62 4.63 -10.68
CA ASN A 260 26.60 3.59 -9.65
C ASN A 260 27.04 2.21 -10.16
N GLY A 261 27.59 2.12 -11.39
CA GLY A 261 28.25 0.91 -11.87
C GLY A 261 27.41 0.04 -12.78
N LEU A 262 26.49 0.63 -13.57
CA LEU A 262 26.01 -0.06 -14.76
C LEU A 262 27.21 -0.48 -15.64
N PRO A 263 27.22 -1.70 -16.18
CA PRO A 263 28.35 -2.21 -16.93
C PRO A 263 28.48 -1.49 -18.27
N VAL A 264 29.26 -0.40 -18.31
CA VAL A 264 29.53 0.42 -19.51
C VAL A 264 30.34 -0.35 -20.58
N GLU A 265 30.79 -1.56 -20.27
CA GLU A 265 31.49 -2.45 -21.21
C GLU A 265 30.55 -3.05 -22.27
N ASP A 266 29.23 -2.90 -22.12
CA ASP A 266 28.28 -3.29 -23.16
C ASP A 266 28.40 -2.36 -24.38
N ALA A 267 28.81 -2.91 -25.52
CA ALA A 267 28.96 -2.18 -26.76
C ALA A 267 27.64 -1.53 -27.24
N ALA A 268 26.48 -2.14 -26.96
CA ALA A 268 25.19 -1.56 -27.31
C ALA A 268 24.86 -0.35 -26.44
N LEU A 269 25.19 -0.40 -25.15
CA LEU A 269 25.08 0.75 -24.24
C LEU A 269 25.98 1.89 -24.72
N ARG A 270 27.23 1.58 -25.05
CA ARG A 270 28.18 2.57 -25.54
C ARG A 270 27.72 3.23 -26.84
N GLN A 271 27.27 2.45 -27.82
CA GLN A 271 26.72 3.01 -29.06
C GLN A 271 25.51 3.91 -28.79
N SER A 272 24.61 3.47 -27.91
CA SER A 272 23.42 4.26 -27.56
C SER A 272 23.77 5.57 -26.87
N LEU A 273 24.82 5.57 -26.05
CA LEU A 273 25.38 6.75 -25.39
C LEU A 273 26.04 7.71 -26.40
N GLU A 274 26.75 7.19 -27.41
CA GLU A 274 27.36 7.98 -28.49
C GLU A 274 26.30 8.59 -29.44
N ASP A 275 25.22 7.88 -29.72
CA ASP A 275 24.11 8.36 -30.55
C ASP A 275 23.15 9.29 -29.81
N PHE A 276 23.25 9.38 -28.47
CA PHE A 276 22.31 10.16 -27.67
C PHE A 276 22.58 11.66 -27.78
N PRO A 277 21.53 12.51 -27.90
CA PRO A 277 21.72 13.94 -28.08
C PRO A 277 22.52 14.57 -26.92
N TRP A 278 23.45 15.47 -27.25
CA TRP A 278 24.28 16.17 -26.25
C TRP A 278 23.46 16.87 -25.15
N TRP A 279 22.28 17.41 -25.49
CA TRP A 279 21.44 18.11 -24.53
C TRP A 279 20.92 17.17 -23.44
N ALA A 280 20.71 15.89 -23.77
CA ALA A 280 20.21 14.92 -22.82
C ALA A 280 21.33 14.49 -21.87
N TRP A 281 22.56 14.38 -22.37
CA TRP A 281 23.76 14.23 -21.54
C TRP A 281 23.91 15.36 -20.52
N GLN A 282 23.71 16.61 -20.93
CA GLN A 282 23.76 17.75 -20.00
C GLN A 282 22.77 17.56 -18.85
N ARG A 283 21.54 17.10 -19.15
CA ARG A 283 20.49 16.88 -18.14
C ARG A 283 20.76 15.70 -17.22
N MET A 284 21.35 14.61 -17.73
CA MET A 284 21.78 13.47 -16.89
C MET A 284 22.80 13.88 -15.83
N ILE A 285 23.55 14.95 -16.11
CA ILE A 285 24.74 15.36 -15.37
C ILE A 285 24.47 16.55 -14.42
N GLU A 286 23.50 17.41 -14.75
CA GLU A 286 23.33 18.73 -14.12
C GLU A 286 23.03 18.76 -12.61
N PRO A 287 22.29 17.81 -11.99
CA PRO A 287 22.07 17.88 -10.55
C PRO A 287 23.24 17.27 -9.78
N GLY A 288 24.26 18.11 -9.53
CA GLY A 288 25.21 17.91 -8.43
C GLY A 288 26.55 17.29 -8.79
N LEU A 289 26.88 17.08 -10.07
CA LEU A 289 28.25 16.75 -10.47
C LEU A 289 29.13 18.01 -10.38
N HIS A 290 30.14 17.97 -9.51
CA HIS A 290 31.25 18.92 -9.60
C HIS A 290 31.97 18.68 -10.94
N ASN A 291 32.31 19.75 -11.66
CA ASN A 291 32.92 19.73 -13.00
C ASN A 291 34.09 18.72 -13.16
N GLN A 292 34.79 18.37 -12.09
CA GLN A 292 35.92 17.43 -12.10
C GLN A 292 35.53 15.96 -12.34
N GLU A 293 34.41 15.47 -11.83
CA GLU A 293 33.96 14.08 -12.07
C GLU A 293 33.42 13.90 -13.49
N LEU A 294 32.79 14.97 -14.00
CA LEU A 294 32.33 15.14 -15.37
C LEU A 294 33.50 15.03 -16.36
N GLU A 295 34.61 15.72 -16.06
CA GLU A 295 35.84 15.67 -16.84
C GLU A 295 36.47 14.26 -16.86
N LEU A 296 36.44 13.55 -15.72
CA LEU A 296 36.96 12.19 -15.61
C LEU A 296 36.11 11.18 -16.41
N HIS A 297 34.78 11.29 -16.35
CA HIS A 297 33.89 10.41 -17.12
C HIS A 297 33.94 10.69 -18.63
N LEU A 298 34.01 11.96 -19.03
CA LEU A 298 34.19 12.34 -20.44
C LEU A 298 35.54 11.89 -21.01
N ARG A 299 36.59 11.79 -20.17
CA ARG A 299 37.90 11.21 -20.55
C ARG A 299 37.90 9.69 -20.66
N LEU A 300 36.95 9.00 -20.02
CA LEU A 300 36.80 7.54 -20.08
C LEU A 300 35.94 7.08 -21.26
N LEU A 301 35.04 7.94 -21.75
CA LEU A 301 34.42 7.75 -23.06
C LEU A 301 35.49 7.96 -24.15
N PRO A 302 35.71 7.02 -25.08
CA PRO A 302 36.66 7.21 -26.17
C PRO A 302 36.01 8.09 -27.24
N LEU A 303 35.68 9.33 -26.87
CA LEU A 303 35.31 10.37 -27.81
C LEU A 303 36.55 10.68 -28.64
N ALA A 304 36.43 10.59 -29.97
CA ALA A 304 37.53 10.87 -30.86
C ALA A 304 38.08 12.29 -30.55
N PRO A 305 39.41 12.50 -30.49
CA PRO A 305 40.02 13.77 -30.06
C PRO A 305 39.70 14.98 -30.94
N ASN A 306 38.93 14.79 -32.02
CA ASN A 306 38.52 15.82 -32.97
C ASN A 306 37.07 16.29 -32.77
N ASP A 307 36.36 15.75 -31.78
CA ASP A 307 34.94 16.03 -31.59
C ASP A 307 34.72 17.49 -31.16
N GLU A 308 34.06 18.26 -32.02
CA GLU A 308 33.64 19.65 -31.78
C GLU A 308 32.82 19.75 -30.47
N THR A 309 32.19 18.65 -30.08
CA THR A 309 31.49 18.39 -28.82
C THR A 309 32.39 18.61 -27.58
N LEU A 310 33.63 18.09 -27.58
CA LEU A 310 34.57 18.30 -26.46
C LEU A 310 35.05 19.75 -26.38
N ARG A 311 35.18 20.45 -27.53
CA ARG A 311 35.54 21.88 -27.55
C ARG A 311 34.42 22.78 -27.07
N ASN A 312 33.16 22.41 -27.32
CA ASN A 312 32.01 23.14 -26.82
C ASN A 312 31.84 22.92 -25.31
N LEU A 313 32.14 21.72 -24.81
CA LEU A 313 32.23 21.41 -23.37
C LEU A 313 33.33 22.19 -22.65
N ALA A 314 34.50 22.39 -23.26
CA ALA A 314 35.57 23.20 -22.66
C ALA A 314 35.28 24.72 -22.65
N LYS A 315 34.27 25.18 -23.39
CA LYS A 315 33.87 26.59 -23.49
C LYS A 315 32.67 26.95 -22.61
N ALA A 316 31.84 25.96 -22.27
CA ALA A 316 30.69 26.09 -21.38
C ALA A 316 31.13 25.96 -19.92
#